data_AF-Q72EL4-F1
#
_entry.id   AF-Q72EL4-F1
#
_cell.length_a   1.000
_cell.length_b   1.000
_cell.length_c   1.000
_cell.angle_alpha   90.00
_cell.angle_beta   90.00
_cell.angle_gamma   90.00
#
_symmetry.space_group_name_H-M   'P 1'
#
loop_
_entity.id
_entity.type
_entity.pdbx_description
1 polymer ?
#
loop_
_entity_poly.entity_id
_entity_poly.type
_entity_poly.pdbx_seq_one_letter_code
_entity_poly.pdbx_strand_id
1 'polypeptide(L)'
;MTTGKKVARRKLSLLELASELDNVSKACRIMGYSRQQFYEIRRNYQTFGAEGLVDRLPGPREPHPNRVDEATEDRILAYSLEFPTHGPVRVAQQLVLQGVQVSSGGVRGVWSRNGMLTRHCKPPQVSAIQK
;
A
#
# COMPACT_ATOMS: atom_id res chain seq x y z
N MET A 1 -1.21 14.68 -20.99
CA MET A 1 -0.91 15.40 -19.72
C MET A 1 -1.47 14.59 -18.56
N THR A 2 -0.63 13.91 -17.79
CA THR A 2 -1.01 13.08 -16.62
C THR A 2 -1.68 13.93 -15.54
N THR A 3 -2.69 13.39 -14.85
CA THR A 3 -3.49 14.11 -13.82
C THR A 3 -2.61 14.79 -12.76
N GLY A 4 -1.56 14.12 -12.28
CA GLY A 4 -0.64 14.69 -11.28
C GLY A 4 0.12 15.94 -11.76
N LYS A 5 0.50 16.00 -13.04
CA LYS A 5 1.17 17.19 -13.62
C LYS A 5 0.23 18.40 -13.68
N LYS A 6 -1.06 18.17 -13.93
CA LYS A 6 -2.07 19.24 -13.92
C LYS A 6 -2.28 19.81 -12.52
N VAL A 7 -2.33 18.95 -11.50
CA VAL A 7 -2.47 19.37 -10.10
C VAL A 7 -1.24 20.16 -9.63
N ALA A 8 -0.04 19.65 -9.90
CA ALA A 8 1.20 20.34 -9.53
C ALA A 8 1.29 21.74 -10.16
N ARG A 9 0.94 21.86 -11.45
CA ARG A 9 0.88 23.16 -12.13
C ARG A 9 -0.13 24.11 -11.49
N ARG A 10 -1.33 23.64 -11.15
CA ARG A 10 -2.35 24.47 -10.50
C ARG A 10 -1.89 25.00 -9.13
N LYS A 11 -1.19 24.19 -8.34
CA LYS A 11 -0.62 24.62 -7.07
C LYS A 11 0.54 25.60 -7.24
N LEU A 12 1.36 25.44 -8.29
CA LEU A 12 2.40 26.41 -8.62
C LEU A 12 1.79 27.77 -8.95
N SER A 13 0.77 27.79 -9.82
CA SER A 13 0.05 29.03 -10.16
C SER A 13 -0.62 29.71 -8.95
N LEU A 14 -1.01 28.96 -7.92
CA LEU A 14 -1.50 29.54 -6.66
C LEU A 14 -0.43 30.31 -5.91
N LEU A 15 0.80 29.78 -5.86
CA LEU A 15 1.93 30.44 -5.20
C LEU A 15 2.35 31.69 -5.98
N GLU A 16 2.41 31.61 -7.30
CA GLU A 16 2.72 32.73 -8.20
C GLU A 16 1.67 33.84 -8.07
N LEU A 17 0.38 33.52 -8.16
CA LEU A 17 -0.71 34.49 -8.03
C LEU A 17 -0.71 35.19 -6.66
N ALA A 18 -0.39 34.46 -5.59
CA ALA A 18 -0.28 35.06 -4.26
C ALA A 18 0.89 36.05 -4.17
N SER A 19 1.99 35.80 -4.89
CA SER A 19 3.14 36.70 -4.97
C SER A 19 2.85 37.95 -5.80
N GLU A 20 2.12 37.81 -6.91
CA GLU A 20 1.76 38.96 -7.77
C GLU A 20 0.76 39.90 -7.09
N LEU A 21 -0.18 39.36 -6.32
CA LEU A 21 -1.21 40.15 -5.64
C LEU A 21 -0.79 40.69 -4.28
N ASP A 22 0.35 40.23 -3.74
CA ASP A 22 0.77 40.41 -2.35
C ASP A 22 -0.36 40.12 -1.32
N ASN A 23 -1.26 39.20 -1.68
CA ASN A 23 -2.47 38.90 -0.90
C ASN A 23 -2.90 37.44 -1.04
N VAL A 24 -2.48 36.64 -0.06
CA VAL A 24 -2.79 35.20 0.03
C VAL A 24 -4.29 34.94 0.06
N SER A 25 -5.06 35.72 0.82
CA SER A 25 -6.50 35.49 0.99
C SER A 25 -7.26 35.70 -0.33
N LYS A 26 -6.88 36.71 -1.10
CA LYS A 26 -7.48 37.00 -2.41
C LYS A 26 -7.11 35.93 -3.44
N ALA A 27 -5.84 35.51 -3.49
CA ALA A 27 -5.40 34.42 -4.37
C ALA A 27 -6.12 33.09 -4.08
N CYS A 28 -6.22 32.73 -2.79
CA CYS A 28 -6.97 31.54 -2.34
C CYS A 28 -8.45 31.58 -2.78
N ARG A 29 -9.11 32.74 -2.66
CA ARG A 29 -10.50 32.92 -3.05
C ARG A 29 -10.71 32.77 -4.57
N ILE A 30 -9.78 33.27 -5.37
CA ILE A 30 -9.84 33.18 -6.85
C ILE A 30 -9.65 31.73 -7.30
N MET A 31 -8.70 31.00 -6.71
CA MET A 31 -8.34 29.66 -7.17
C MET A 31 -9.12 28.51 -6.52
N GLY A 32 -9.87 28.82 -5.46
CA GLY A 32 -10.70 27.86 -4.72
C GLY A 32 -9.94 27.03 -3.69
N TYR A 33 -8.89 27.58 -3.07
CA TYR A 33 -8.14 26.93 -2.00
C TYR A 33 -8.44 27.57 -0.65
N SER A 34 -8.32 26.80 0.42
CA SER A 34 -8.32 27.35 1.78
C SER A 34 -6.96 27.97 2.11
N ARG A 35 -6.94 28.92 3.05
CA ARG A 35 -5.67 29.49 3.56
C ARG A 35 -4.76 28.44 4.19
N GLN A 36 -5.34 27.43 4.84
CA GLN A 36 -4.58 26.31 5.42
C GLN A 36 -3.85 25.54 4.31
N GLN A 37 -4.57 25.16 3.25
CA GLN A 37 -3.99 24.46 2.11
C GLN A 37 -2.86 25.26 1.46
N PHE A 38 -3.01 26.58 1.34
CA PHE A 38 -1.94 27.43 0.82
C PHE A 38 -0.63 27.30 1.62
N TYR A 39 -0.70 27.37 2.95
CA TYR A 39 0.49 27.26 3.78
C TYR A 39 1.11 25.85 3.77
N GLU A 40 0.29 24.80 3.66
CA GLU A 40 0.77 23.43 3.45
C GLU A 40 1.49 23.29 2.09
N ILE A 41 0.89 23.80 1.01
CA ILE A 41 1.48 23.80 -0.33
C ILE A 41 2.79 24.58 -0.34
N ARG A 42 2.82 25.78 0.27
CA ARG A 42 4.03 26.62 0.36
C ARG A 42 5.14 25.91 1.13
N ARG A 43 4.81 25.29 2.28
CA ARG A 43 5.77 24.50 3.06
C ARG A 43 6.34 23.36 2.24
N ASN A 44 5.48 22.57 1.59
CA ASN A 44 5.92 21.44 0.76
C ASN A 44 6.81 21.88 -0.40
N TYR A 45 6.49 23.01 -1.03
CA TYR A 45 7.32 23.58 -2.09
C TYR A 45 8.69 24.05 -1.57
N GLN A 46 8.74 24.65 -0.39
CA GLN A 46 10.01 25.05 0.24
C GLN A 46 10.87 23.85 0.66
N THR A 47 10.26 22.76 1.13
CA THR A 47 10.99 21.57 1.59
C THR A 47 11.42 20.64 0.45
N PHE A 48 10.59 20.47 -0.58
CA PHE A 48 10.80 19.45 -1.62
C PHE A 48 10.81 20.02 -3.05
N GLY A 49 10.76 21.34 -3.21
CA GLY A 49 10.71 21.99 -4.53
C GLY A 49 9.47 21.60 -5.34
N ALA A 50 9.64 21.49 -6.66
CA ALA A 50 8.56 21.12 -7.59
C ALA A 50 7.94 19.74 -7.30
N GLU A 51 8.71 18.80 -6.73
CA GLU A 51 8.22 17.47 -6.35
C GLU A 51 7.24 17.53 -5.17
N GLY A 52 7.34 18.55 -4.32
CA GLY A 52 6.43 18.78 -3.19
C GLY A 52 5.01 19.19 -3.59
N LEU A 53 4.81 19.61 -4.85
CA LEU A 53 3.49 20.00 -5.36
C LEU A 53 2.68 18.81 -5.85
N VAL A 54 3.34 17.67 -6.13
CA VAL A 54 2.66 16.43 -6.52
C VAL A 54 1.91 15.89 -5.30
N ASP A 55 0.65 15.49 -5.48
CA ASP A 55 -0.13 14.84 -4.41
C ASP A 55 0.57 13.56 -3.99
N ARG A 56 1.14 13.55 -2.77
CA ARG A 56 1.58 12.33 -2.11
C ARG A 56 0.32 11.71 -1.52
N LEU A 57 -0.09 10.53 -2.02
CA LEU A 57 -1.18 9.80 -1.37
C LEU A 57 -0.79 9.56 0.10
N PRO A 58 -1.63 9.97 1.07
CA PRO A 58 -1.41 9.63 2.46
C PRO A 58 -1.63 8.12 2.60
N GLY A 59 -0.59 7.41 3.04
CA GLY A 59 -0.66 5.97 3.28
C GLY A 59 0.72 5.35 3.53
N PRO A 60 0.80 4.23 4.27
CA PRO A 60 2.03 3.46 4.39
C PRO A 60 2.50 3.03 3.00
N ARG A 61 3.70 3.44 2.61
CA ARG A 61 4.35 2.98 1.36
C ARG A 61 5.00 1.62 1.53
N GLU A 62 5.34 1.28 2.76
CA GLU A 62 6.06 0.07 3.12
C GLU A 62 5.08 -1.02 3.59
N PRO A 63 5.46 -2.30 3.45
CA PRO A 63 4.72 -3.38 4.06
C PRO A 63 4.59 -3.15 5.57
N HIS A 64 3.43 -3.51 6.12
CA HIS A 64 3.17 -3.34 7.55
C HIS A 64 4.30 -4.00 8.39
N PRO A 65 4.78 -3.39 9.49
CA PRO A 65 5.88 -3.94 10.30
C PRO A 65 5.63 -5.38 10.79
N ASN A 66 4.37 -5.73 11.05
CA ASN A 66 3.96 -7.10 11.41
C ASN A 66 3.79 -8.04 10.20
N ARG A 67 4.31 -7.68 9.02
CA ARG A 67 4.28 -8.56 7.86
C ARG A 67 5.21 -9.73 8.12
N VAL A 68 4.70 -10.91 7.80
CA VAL A 68 5.44 -12.16 7.84
C VAL A 68 6.62 -12.06 6.86
N ASP A 69 7.80 -12.49 7.31
CA ASP A 69 9.02 -12.52 6.48
C ASP A 69 8.79 -13.32 5.18
N GLU A 70 9.47 -12.93 4.11
CA GLU A 70 9.35 -13.55 2.78
C GLU A 70 9.63 -15.06 2.83
N ALA A 71 10.66 -15.49 3.57
CA ALA A 71 10.98 -16.91 3.73
C ALA A 71 9.86 -17.70 4.43
N THR A 72 9.11 -17.03 5.31
CA THR A 72 7.96 -17.64 5.99
C THR A 72 6.72 -17.63 5.10
N GLU A 73 6.53 -16.57 4.30
CA GLU A 73 5.48 -16.48 3.27
C GLU A 73 5.63 -17.63 2.26
N ASP A 74 6.85 -17.91 1.78
CA ASP A 74 7.13 -19.02 0.86
C ASP A 74 6.80 -20.39 1.45
N ARG A 75 7.16 -20.63 2.72
CA ARG A 75 6.82 -21.90 3.40
C ARG A 75 5.32 -22.08 3.55
N ILE A 76 4.58 -20.99 3.84
CA ILE A 76 3.12 -21.02 3.91
C ILE A 76 2.53 -21.39 2.55
N LEU A 77 3.03 -20.78 1.46
CA LEU A 77 2.55 -21.04 0.11
C LEU A 77 2.86 -22.47 -0.33
N ALA A 78 4.11 -22.93 -0.16
CA ALA A 78 4.52 -24.30 -0.48
C ALA A 78 3.64 -25.35 0.22
N TYR A 79 3.45 -25.20 1.54
CA TYR A 79 2.58 -26.09 2.30
C TYR A 79 1.12 -26.04 1.83
N SER A 80 0.63 -24.84 1.47
CA SER A 80 -0.74 -24.66 1.00
C SER A 80 -0.99 -25.25 -0.39
N LEU A 81 0.05 -25.35 -1.22
CA LEU A 81 0.00 -26.01 -2.52
C LEU A 81 0.05 -27.54 -2.37
N GLU A 82 0.84 -28.04 -1.42
CA GLU A 82 0.89 -29.46 -1.10
C GLU A 82 -0.42 -29.92 -0.45
N PHE A 83 -1.02 -29.11 0.44
CA PHE A 83 -2.24 -29.40 1.20
C PHE A 83 -3.35 -28.32 1.07
N PRO A 84 -3.98 -28.15 -0.10
CA PRO A 84 -5.01 -27.16 -0.37
C PRO A 84 -6.30 -27.33 0.46
N THR A 85 -6.58 -28.53 0.97
CA THR A 85 -7.73 -28.79 1.85
C THR A 85 -7.53 -28.30 3.28
N HIS A 86 -6.28 -28.03 3.68
CA HIS A 86 -5.98 -27.59 5.04
C HIS A 86 -6.39 -26.11 5.24
N GLY A 87 -7.15 -25.89 6.30
CA GLY A 87 -7.54 -24.56 6.77
C GLY A 87 -6.38 -23.79 7.42
N PRO A 88 -6.53 -22.47 7.63
CA PRO A 88 -5.43 -21.60 8.07
C PRO A 88 -4.92 -21.96 9.47
N VAL A 89 -5.78 -22.50 10.34
CA VAL A 89 -5.40 -22.99 11.68
C VAL A 89 -4.50 -24.23 11.58
N ARG A 90 -4.88 -25.20 10.74
CA ARG A 90 -4.14 -26.45 10.55
C ARG A 90 -2.77 -26.21 9.92
N VAL A 91 -2.71 -25.29 8.95
CA VAL A 91 -1.46 -24.87 8.30
C VAL A 91 -0.54 -24.19 9.31
N ALA A 92 -1.06 -23.26 10.13
CA ALA A 92 -0.26 -22.61 11.16
C ALA A 92 0.31 -23.60 12.18
N GLN A 93 -0.51 -24.55 12.67
CA GLN A 93 -0.06 -25.59 13.60
C GLN A 93 1.04 -26.48 13.00
N GLN A 94 0.90 -26.89 11.74
CA GLN A 94 1.90 -27.72 11.07
C GLN A 94 3.22 -26.98 10.84
N LEU A 95 3.14 -25.70 10.47
CA LEU A 95 4.32 -24.85 10.34
C LEU A 95 5.03 -24.63 11.69
N VAL A 96 4.28 -24.49 12.79
CA VAL A 96 4.85 -24.43 14.15
C VAL A 96 5.62 -25.70 14.50
N LEU A 97 5.10 -26.88 14.14
CA LEU A 97 5.81 -28.16 14.32
C LEU A 97 7.09 -28.24 13.47
N GLN A 98 7.14 -27.54 12.35
CA GLN A 98 8.33 -27.41 11.49
C GLN A 98 9.27 -26.27 11.93
N GLY A 99 9.05 -25.68 13.11
CA GLY A 99 9.88 -24.62 13.68
C GLY A 99 9.56 -23.21 13.16
N VAL A 100 8.46 -23.02 12.42
CA VAL A 100 8.04 -21.74 11.86
C VAL A 100 6.90 -21.16 12.70
N GLN A 101 7.19 -20.10 13.46
CA GLN A 101 6.21 -19.44 14.32
C GLN A 101 5.27 -18.53 13.51
N VAL A 102 4.06 -19.00 13.24
CA VAL A 102 3.04 -18.24 12.51
C VAL A 102 1.66 -18.37 13.14
N SER A 103 0.91 -17.28 13.16
CA SER A 103 -0.50 -17.31 13.57
C SER A 103 -1.42 -17.66 12.40
N SER A 104 -2.61 -18.17 12.69
CA SER A 104 -3.65 -18.42 11.69
C SER A 104 -4.05 -17.15 10.92
N GLY A 105 -4.00 -15.99 11.58
CA GLY A 105 -4.20 -14.67 10.96
C GLY A 105 -3.09 -14.30 9.98
N GLY A 106 -1.82 -14.61 10.31
CA GLY A 106 -0.68 -14.43 9.41
C GLY A 106 -0.81 -15.26 8.14
N VAL A 107 -1.17 -16.54 8.28
CA VAL A 107 -1.45 -17.45 7.16
C VAL A 107 -2.58 -16.92 6.27
N ARG A 108 -3.70 -16.48 6.87
CA ARG A 108 -4.81 -15.89 6.12
C ARG A 108 -4.42 -14.61 5.39
N GLY A 109 -3.58 -13.77 6.01
CA GLY A 109 -3.04 -12.56 5.40
C GLY A 109 -2.21 -12.85 4.16
N VAL A 110 -1.35 -13.87 4.23
CA VAL A 110 -0.56 -14.38 3.07
C VAL A 110 -1.49 -14.85 1.96
N TRP A 111 -2.50 -15.67 2.27
CA TRP A 111 -3.45 -16.14 1.25
C TRP A 111 -4.25 -15.00 0.61
N SER A 112 -4.61 -13.97 1.38
CA SER A 112 -5.33 -12.81 0.85
C SER A 112 -4.52 -12.04 -0.18
N ARG A 113 -3.21 -11.93 0.01
CA ARG A 113 -2.32 -11.23 -0.93
C ARG A 113 -2.05 -12.05 -2.20
N ASN A 114 -2.02 -13.37 -2.06
CA ASN A 114 -1.74 -14.30 -3.15
C ASN A 114 -3.00 -14.88 -3.81
N GLY A 115 -4.19 -14.35 -3.49
CA GLY A 115 -5.45 -14.78 -4.10
C GLY A 115 -5.95 -16.18 -3.69
N MET A 116 -5.40 -16.79 -2.63
CA MET A 116 -5.67 -18.18 -2.22
C MET A 116 -6.68 -18.32 -1.06
N LEU A 117 -7.51 -17.31 -0.83
CA LEU A 117 -8.46 -17.28 0.29
C LEU A 117 -9.54 -18.37 0.21
N THR A 118 -9.97 -18.69 -1.01
CA THR A 118 -11.04 -19.66 -1.25
C THR A 118 -10.44 -20.98 -1.74
N ARG A 119 -11.09 -22.09 -1.36
CA ARG A 119 -10.73 -23.44 -1.79
C ARG A 119 -10.64 -23.60 -3.32
N HIS A 120 -11.41 -22.82 -4.06
CA HIS A 120 -11.45 -22.85 -5.53
C HIS A 120 -10.26 -22.12 -6.16
N CYS A 121 -9.62 -21.22 -5.42
CA CYS A 121 -8.43 -20.50 -5.86
C CYS A 121 -7.13 -21.19 -5.43
N LYS A 122 -7.21 -22.26 -4.63
CA LYS A 122 -6.08 -23.15 -4.39
C LYS A 122 -6.09 -24.25 -5.45
N PRO A 123 -4.98 -24.53 -6.13
CA PRO A 123 -4.94 -25.62 -7.09
C PRO A 123 -5.33 -26.93 -6.38
N PRO A 124 -6.07 -27.83 -7.05
CA PRO A 124 -6.36 -29.14 -6.51
C PRO A 124 -5.06 -29.88 -6.21
N GLN A 125 -5.06 -30.77 -5.21
CA GLN A 125 -3.90 -31.61 -4.93
C GLN A 125 -3.56 -32.40 -6.18
N VAL A 126 -2.46 -32.03 -6.83
CA VAL A 126 -1.76 -32.90 -7.77
C VAL A 126 -0.97 -33.87 -6.90
N SER A 127 -1.66 -34.83 -6.28
CA SER A 127 -0.97 -35.98 -5.74
C SER A 127 -0.32 -36.68 -6.93
N ALA A 128 1.02 -36.61 -6.96
CA ALA A 128 1.80 -37.46 -7.83
C ALA A 128 1.35 -38.90 -7.55
N ILE A 129 0.72 -39.50 -8.56
CA ILE A 129 0.58 -40.94 -8.69
C ILE A 129 2.02 -41.47 -8.78
N GLN A 130 2.64 -41.77 -7.65
CA GLN A 130 3.82 -42.61 -7.59
C GLN A 130 3.34 -43.96 -7.09
N LYS A 131 3.26 -44.89 -8.04
CA LYS A 131 3.13 -46.33 -7.84
C LYS A 131 4.37 -46.88 -7.15
#